data_AF-A0A957CI10-F1
#
_entry.id   AF-A0A957CI10-F1
#
_cell.length_a   1.000
_cell.length_b   1.000
_cell.length_c   1.000
_cell.angle_alpha   90.00
_cell.angle_beta   90.00
_cell.angle_gamma   90.00
#
_symmetry.space_group_name_H-M   'P 1'
#
loop_
_entity.id
_entity.type
_entity.pdbx_description
1 polymer ?
#
loop_
_entity_poly.entity_id
_entity_poly.type
_entity_poly.pdbx_seq_one_letter_code
_entity_poly.pdbx_strand_id
1 'polypeptide(L)' 'QVFELVGYINPTAEIALPVQPETAVFAIRIFMSIVPAVLLLAAIAFAWKYPLTREKHLSLLEQLDIN' A
#
# COMPACT_ATOMS: atom_id res chain seq x y z
N GLN A 1 -16.77 0.41 -0.55
CA GLN A 1 -17.67 1.52 -0.14
C GLN A 1 -16.98 2.89 -0.12
N VAL A 2 -15.64 3.03 -0.11
CA VAL A 2 -14.96 4.36 -0.05
C VAL A 2 -15.14 5.20 -1.34
N PHE A 3 -15.26 4.58 -2.52
CA PHE A 3 -15.34 5.32 -3.80
C PHE A 3 -16.69 6.00 -4.08
N GLU A 4 -17.77 5.55 -3.43
CA GLU A 4 -19.08 6.21 -3.52
C GLU A 4 -19.04 7.60 -2.87
N LEU A 5 -18.21 7.78 -1.84
CA LEU A 5 -18.04 9.06 -1.14
C LEU A 5 -17.49 10.16 -2.06
N VAL A 6 -16.74 9.79 -3.09
CA VAL A 6 -16.15 10.74 -4.05
C VAL A 6 -16.95 10.87 -5.35
N GLY A 7 -18.14 10.24 -5.41
CA GLY A 7 -19.05 10.32 -6.55
C GLY A 7 -18.66 9.42 -7.73
N TYR A 8 -18.00 8.29 -7.49
CA TYR A 8 -17.64 7.35 -8.56
C TYR A 8 -18.89 6.83 -9.29
N ILE A 9 -18.88 6.89 -10.62
CA ILE A 9 -19.98 6.44 -11.49
C ILE A 9 -19.64 5.06 -12.05
N ASN A 10 -20.51 4.07 -11.80
CA ASN A 10 -20.33 2.73 -12.34
C ASN A 10 -20.66 2.68 -13.85
N PRO A 11 -19.84 2.00 -14.67
CA PRO A 11 -20.17 1.70 -16.05
C PRO A 11 -21.49 0.94 -16.20
N THR A 12 -22.25 1.23 -17.25
CA THR A 12 -23.45 0.49 -17.64
C THR A 12 -23.27 -0.15 -19.02
N ALA A 13 -24.18 -1.05 -19.41
CA ALA A 13 -24.15 -1.65 -20.74
C ALA A 13 -24.34 -0.62 -21.88
N GLU A 14 -25.02 0.49 -21.58
CA GLU A 14 -25.26 1.58 -22.53
C GLU A 14 -24.10 2.58 -22.55
N ILE A 15 -23.44 2.80 -21.41
CA ILE A 15 -22.32 3.72 -21.27
C ILE A 15 -21.18 2.99 -20.54
N ALA A 16 -20.33 2.34 -21.32
CA ALA A 16 -19.19 1.57 -20.80
C ALA A 16 -18.09 2.45 -20.19
N LEU A 17 -18.00 3.73 -20.59
CA LEU A 17 -16.98 4.66 -20.11
C LEU A 17 -17.62 6.01 -19.74
N PRO A 18 -18.29 6.09 -18.58
CA PRO A 18 -18.85 7.34 -18.10
C PRO A 18 -17.73 8.32 -17.71
N VAL A 19 -17.93 9.60 -18.01
CA VAL A 19 -17.04 10.68 -17.56
C VAL A 19 -17.11 10.75 -16.04
N GLN A 20 -15.99 10.49 -15.37
CA GLN A 20 -15.90 10.49 -13.92
C GLN A 20 -15.79 11.92 -13.39
N PRO A 21 -16.42 12.23 -12.24
CA PRO A 21 -16.21 13.51 -11.57
C PRO A 21 -14.73 13.76 -11.26
N GLU A 22 -14.29 15.02 -11.32
CA GLU A 22 -12.89 15.38 -11.04
C GLU A 22 -12.44 14.95 -9.64
N THR A 23 -13.35 14.99 -8.66
CA THR A 23 -13.11 14.53 -7.29
C THR A 23 -12.77 13.04 -7.23
N ALA A 24 -13.48 12.21 -8.00
CA ALA A 24 -13.24 10.77 -8.07
C ALA A 24 -11.89 10.47 -8.72
N VAL A 25 -11.58 11.13 -9.84
CA VAL A 25 -10.29 10.99 -10.54
C VAL A 25 -9.14 11.45 -9.64
N PHE A 26 -9.29 12.57 -8.94
CA PHE A 26 -8.28 13.08 -8.01
C PHE A 26 -8.04 12.11 -6.85
N ALA A 27 -9.09 11.59 -6.23
CA ALA A 27 -8.97 10.62 -5.14
C ALA A 27 -8.23 9.35 -5.58
N ILE A 28 -8.53 8.83 -6.77
CA ILE A 28 -7.83 7.69 -7.34
C ILE A 28 -6.34 8.01 -7.55
N ARG A 29 -6.01 9.20 -8.09
CA ARG A 29 -4.61 9.61 -8.28
C ARG A 29 -3.83 9.69 -6.97
N ILE A 30 -4.43 10.28 -5.94
CA ILE A 30 -3.82 10.35 -4.61
C ILE A 30 -3.61 8.95 -4.05
N PHE A 31 -4.62 8.08 -4.15
CA PHE A 31 -4.52 6.71 -3.67
C PHE A 31 -3.43 5.93 -4.40
N MET A 32 -3.32 6.05 -5.73
CA MET A 32 -2.32 5.31 -6.52
C MET A 32 -0.89 5.85 -6.39
N SER A 33 -0.71 7.08 -5.92
CA SER A 33 0.63 7.70 -5.81
C SER A 33 1.10 7.82 -4.38
N ILE A 34 0.34 8.54 -3.53
CA ILE A 34 0.77 8.89 -2.18
C ILE A 34 0.74 7.67 -1.28
N VAL A 35 -0.30 6.84 -1.35
CA VAL A 35 -0.43 5.69 -0.44
C VAL A 35 0.71 4.67 -0.64
N PRO A 36 1.05 4.23 -1.87
CA PRO A 36 2.21 3.37 -2.09
C PRO A 36 3.53 4.00 -1.67
N ALA A 37 3.72 5.31 -1.91
CA ALA A 37 4.93 6.01 -1.50
C ALA A 37 5.10 6.01 0.03
N VAL A 38 4.02 6.27 0.78
CA VAL A 38 4.04 6.21 2.24
C VAL A 38 4.31 4.80 2.75
N LEU A 39 3.69 3.77 2.14
CA LEU A 39 3.95 2.37 2.48
C LEU A 39 5.42 1.97 2.23
N LEU A 40 6.01 2.44 1.13
CA LEU A 40 7.42 2.20 0.83
C LEU A 40 8.34 2.88 1.86
N LEU A 41 8.07 4.13 2.20
CA LEU A 41 8.83 4.84 3.24
C LEU A 41 8.73 4.13 4.59
N ALA A 42 7.55 3.64 4.95
CA ALA A 42 7.36 2.84 6.17
C ALA A 42 8.17 1.53 6.11
N ALA A 43 8.16 0.82 4.98
CA ALA A 43 8.95 -0.40 4.79
C ALA A 43 10.45 -0.14 4.93
N ILE A 44 10.95 0.96 4.35
CA ILE A 44 12.35 1.38 4.49
C ILE A 44 12.69 1.67 5.96
N ALA A 45 11.83 2.40 6.67
CA ALA A 45 12.01 2.70 8.09
C ALA A 45 12.08 1.41 8.93
N PHE A 46 11.23 0.42 8.64
CA PHE A 46 11.29 -0.89 9.29
C PHE A 46 12.57 -1.65 8.95
N ALA A 47 13.01 -1.66 7.69
CA ALA A 47 14.25 -2.30 7.29
C ALA A 47 15.47 -1.68 7.99
N TRP A 48 15.48 -0.36 8.20
CA TRP A 48 16.52 0.31 8.98
C TRP A 48 16.46 0.00 10.47
N LYS A 49 15.26 -0.10 11.05
CA LYS A 49 15.09 -0.45 12.47
C LYS A 49 15.43 -1.91 12.77
N TYR A 50 15.18 -2.81 11.83
CA TYR A 50 15.43 -4.24 11.96
C TYR A 50 16.43 -4.71 10.89
N PRO A 51 17.70 -4.26 10.97
CA PRO A 51 18.71 -4.67 10.00
C PRO A 51 18.91 -6.18 10.11
N LEU A 52 18.75 -6.87 8.99
CA LEU A 52 18.93 -8.31 8.88
C LEU A 52 20.43 -8.63 8.77
N THR A 53 21.15 -8.51 9.89
CA THR A 53 22.58 -8.86 9.93
C THR A 53 22.74 -10.38 10.07
N ARG A 54 23.80 -10.94 9.48
CA ARG A 54 24.14 -12.37 9.65
C ARG A 54 24.32 -12.73 11.12
N GLU A 55 24.88 -11.82 11.90
CA GLU A 55 25.05 -11.97 13.35
C GLU A 55 23.72 -12.15 14.08
N LYS A 56 22.70 -11.33 13.78
CA LYS A 56 21.35 -11.49 14.33
C LYS A 56 20.68 -12.78 13.86
N HIS A 57 20.95 -13.21 12.63
CA HIS A 57 20.38 -14.44 12.12
C HIS A 57 20.96 -15.67 12.83
N LEU A 58 22.28 -15.69 13.03
CA LEU A 58 22.96 -16.76 13.76
C LEU A 58 22.54 -16.81 15.24
N SER A 59 22.38 -15.66 15.90
CA SER A 59 21.91 -15.64 17.29
C SER A 59 20.46 -16.08 17.45
N LEU A 60 19.60 -15.82 16.45
CA LEU A 60 18.22 -16.35 16.43
C LEU A 60 18.20 -17.86 16.19
N LEU A 61 19.08 -18.40 15.35
CA LEU A 61 19.21 -19.84 15.13
C LEU A 61 19.72 -20.56 16.40
N GLU A 62 20.71 -19.99 17.08
CA GLU A 62 21.24 -20.53 18.35
C GLU A 62 20.14 -20.61 19.42
N GLN A 63 19.24 -19.63 19.50
CA GLN A 63 18.10 -19.67 20.43
C GLN A 63 17.07 -20.76 20.09
N LEU A 64 16.98 -21.18 18.83
CA LEU A 64 16.05 -22.24 18.38
C LEU A 64 16.65 -23.65 18.55
N ASP A 65 17.97 -23.77 18.51
CA ASP A 65 18.71 -25.05 18.61
C ASP A 65 18.97 -25.47 20.08
N ILE A 66 18.81 -24.56 21.05
CA ILE A 66 19.00 -24.81 22.50
C ILE A 66 17.68 -25.27 23.20
N ASN A 67 16.72 -25.82 22.46
CA ASN A 67 15.49 -26.42 23.02
C ASN A 67 15.32 -27.87 22.55
#